data_AF-A0AA89B1J7-F1
#
_entry.id   AF-A0AA89B1J7-F1
#
_cell.length_a   1.000
_cell.length_b   1.000
_cell.length_c   1.000
_cell.angle_alpha   90.00
_cell.angle_beta   90.00
_cell.angle_gamma   90.00
#
_symmetry.space_group_name_H-M   'P 1'
#
loop_
_entity.id
_entity.type
_entity.pdbx_description
1 polymer ?
#
loop_
_entity_poly.entity_id
_entity_poly.type
_entity_poly.pdbx_seq_one_letter_code
_entity_poly.pdbx_strand_id
1 'polypeptide(L)'
;MDVAVFLVSVTAILATSHADSAPGQIGLLRSRSPAGGVNCRSWRLAVETNNLQKWTSVPQECKDYVARYMLGKGYPQDCEAATAAALEYAKSLKLAGDGKDVWVFDIDQTALSLLPYYTQPNVAFG
;
A
#
# COMPACT_ATOMS: atom_id res chain seq x y z
N MET A 1 14.42 -24.12 15.71
CA MET A 1 13.19 -23.31 15.50
C MET A 1 13.27 -22.80 14.09
N ASP A 2 12.70 -23.61 13.21
CA ASP A 2 13.19 -23.83 11.86
C ASP A 2 12.64 -22.81 10.87
N VAL A 3 13.53 -22.33 9.98
CA VAL A 3 13.23 -21.49 8.80
C VAL A 3 12.09 -22.07 7.95
N ALA A 4 11.83 -23.38 8.06
CA ALA A 4 10.71 -24.07 7.44
C ALA A 4 9.32 -23.55 7.86
N VAL A 5 9.16 -23.02 9.08
CA VAL A 5 7.85 -22.56 9.59
C VAL A 5 7.42 -21.24 8.94
N PHE A 6 8.36 -20.33 8.65
CA PHE A 6 8.06 -19.05 8.00
C PHE A 6 7.66 -19.19 6.53
N LEU A 7 8.19 -20.20 5.83
CA LEU A 7 7.89 -20.47 4.42
C LEU A 7 6.45 -21.00 4.19
N VAL A 8 5.87 -21.67 5.17
CA VAL A 8 4.49 -22.19 5.09
C VAL A 8 3.46 -21.06 5.23
N SER A 9 3.76 -20.03 6.01
CA SER A 9 2.87 -18.86 6.17
C SER A 9 2.80 -17.96 4.93
N VAL A 10 3.88 -17.82 4.16
CA VAL A 10 3.90 -16.93 2.98
C VAL A 10 3.20 -17.56 1.76
N THR A 11 3.26 -18.88 1.61
CA THR A 11 2.63 -19.58 0.47
C THR A 11 1.11 -19.69 0.59
N ALA A 12 0.56 -19.73 1.81
CA ALA A 12 -0.88 -19.78 2.03
C ALA A 12 -1.63 -18.49 1.61
N ILE A 13 -0.97 -17.33 1.66
CA ILE A 13 -1.56 -16.04 1.29
C ILE A 13 -1.70 -15.92 -0.24
N LEU A 14 -0.76 -16.46 -1.01
CA LEU A 14 -0.77 -16.40 -2.48
C LEU A 14 -1.77 -17.37 -3.14
N ALA A 15 -2.19 -18.43 -2.43
CA ALA A 15 -3.11 -19.44 -2.97
C ALA A 15 -4.60 -19.08 -2.85
N THR A 16 -4.96 -18.01 -2.11
CA THR A 16 -6.37 -17.62 -1.90
C THR A 16 -6.75 -16.29 -2.55
N SER A 17 -5.82 -15.59 -3.19
CA SER A 17 -6.12 -14.36 -3.95
C SER A 17 -6.66 -14.68 -5.35
N HIS A 18 -7.82 -15.34 -5.43
CA HIS A 18 -8.59 -15.40 -6.67
C HIS A 18 -9.41 -14.11 -6.79
N ALA A 19 -8.84 -13.09 -7.44
CA ALA A 19 -9.60 -11.93 -7.89
C ALA A 19 -10.29 -12.28 -9.22
N ASP A 20 -11.53 -12.77 -9.16
CA ASP A 20 -12.39 -12.89 -10.35
C ASP A 20 -12.66 -11.50 -10.92
N SER A 21 -12.03 -11.19 -12.05
CA SER A 21 -12.24 -9.94 -12.77
C SER A 21 -13.48 -10.02 -13.65
N ALA A 22 -14.60 -9.47 -13.19
CA ALA A 22 -15.74 -9.15 -14.05
C ALA A 22 -15.35 -8.04 -15.05
N PRO A 23 -15.80 -8.09 -16.32
CA PRO A 23 -15.51 -7.06 -17.31
C PRO A 23 -16.41 -5.84 -17.09
N GLY A 24 -16.06 -4.99 -16.11
CA GLY A 24 -16.63 -3.66 -15.97
C GLY A 24 -15.92 -2.69 -16.91
N GLN A 25 -16.65 -2.05 -17.83
CA GLN A 25 -16.15 -0.93 -18.63
C GLN A 25 -15.54 0.13 -17.71
N ILE A 26 -14.21 0.20 -17.67
CA ILE A 26 -13.50 1.32 -17.04
C ILE A 26 -13.68 2.51 -17.98
N GLY A 27 -14.76 3.25 -17.77
CA GLY A 27 -14.88 4.60 -18.33
C GLY A 27 -13.67 5.40 -17.87
N LEU A 28 -12.83 5.81 -18.82
CA LEU A 28 -11.62 6.56 -18.57
C LEU A 28 -12.01 7.98 -18.14
N LEU A 29 -12.43 8.14 -16.89
CA LEU A 29 -12.65 9.44 -16.29
C LEU A 29 -11.27 10.07 -16.06
N ARG A 30 -10.80 10.78 -17.09
CA ARG A 30 -9.75 11.79 -16.94
C ARG A 30 -10.26 12.79 -15.91
N SER A 31 -9.81 12.66 -14.66
CA SER A 31 -10.07 13.65 -13.62
C SER A 31 -9.36 14.93 -14.02
N ARG A 32 -10.03 15.76 -14.81
CA ARG A 32 -9.59 17.12 -15.08
C ARG A 32 -9.84 17.86 -13.78
N SER A 33 -8.81 18.00 -12.93
CA SER A 33 -8.89 18.94 -11.81
C SER A 33 -9.35 20.28 -12.39
N PRO A 34 -10.34 20.96 -11.77
CA PRO A 34 -10.70 22.32 -12.15
C PRO A 34 -9.43 23.19 -12.16
N ALA A 35 -9.39 24.24 -12.97
CA ALA A 35 -8.31 25.21 -12.86
C ALA A 35 -8.31 25.76 -11.41
N GLY A 36 -7.32 25.38 -10.61
CA GLY A 36 -7.23 25.68 -9.18
C GLY A 36 -7.53 24.53 -8.21
N GLY A 37 -7.89 23.33 -8.69
CA GLY A 37 -8.08 22.13 -7.85
C GLY A 37 -6.79 21.33 -7.61
N VAL A 38 -6.74 20.57 -6.51
CA VAL A 38 -5.67 19.64 -6.17
C VAL A 38 -5.65 18.49 -7.17
N ASN A 39 -4.46 18.22 -7.74
CA ASN A 39 -4.24 16.97 -8.46
C ASN A 39 -3.95 15.87 -7.45
N CYS A 40 -4.93 15.00 -7.19
CA CYS A 40 -4.82 14.00 -6.12
C CYS A 40 -3.70 12.96 -6.33
N ARG A 41 -3.31 12.67 -7.58
CA ARG A 41 -2.16 11.81 -7.86
C ARG A 41 -0.86 12.52 -7.50
N SER A 42 -0.72 13.78 -7.87
CA SER A 42 0.44 14.61 -7.51
C SER A 42 0.51 14.86 -6.00
N TRP A 43 -0.64 15.08 -5.35
CA TRP A 43 -0.73 15.20 -3.90
C TRP A 43 -0.24 13.93 -3.20
N ARG A 44 -0.76 12.75 -3.59
CA ARG A 44 -0.29 11.46 -3.04
C ARG A 44 1.21 11.29 -3.25
N LEU A 45 1.69 11.51 -4.48
CA LEU A 45 3.12 11.42 -4.77
C LEU A 45 3.95 12.37 -3.89
N ALA A 46 3.49 13.60 -3.68
CA ALA A 46 4.17 14.56 -2.81
C ALA A 46 4.20 14.12 -1.34
N VAL A 47 3.13 13.46 -0.85
CA VAL A 47 3.09 12.83 0.47
C VAL A 47 4.08 11.67 0.57
N GLU A 48 4.03 10.71 -0.35
CA GLU A 48 4.91 9.52 -0.34
C GLU A 48 6.40 9.89 -0.48
N THR A 49 6.70 10.95 -1.22
CA THR A 49 8.08 11.44 -1.42
C THR A 49 8.52 12.47 -0.38
N ASN A 50 7.72 12.68 0.68
CA ASN A 50 8.02 13.61 1.77
C ASN A 50 8.22 15.08 1.32
N ASN A 51 7.72 15.44 0.14
CA ASN A 51 7.71 16.81 -0.37
C ASN A 51 6.56 17.64 0.21
N LEU A 52 5.47 16.98 0.61
CA LEU A 52 4.37 17.58 1.36
C LEU A 52 4.32 16.96 2.77
N GLN A 53 4.69 17.75 3.78
CA GLN A 53 4.80 17.32 5.17
C GLN A 53 3.74 17.98 6.04
N LYS A 54 3.48 17.39 7.21
CA LYS A 54 2.58 17.93 8.25
C LYS A 54 1.15 18.20 7.75
N TRP A 55 0.71 17.48 6.73
CA TRP A 55 -0.71 17.44 6.35
C TRP A 55 -1.49 16.71 7.44
N THR A 56 -2.71 17.13 7.71
CA THR A 56 -3.52 16.61 8.82
C THR A 56 -4.60 15.62 8.36
N SER A 57 -5.11 15.80 7.15
CA SER A 57 -6.14 14.96 6.55
C SER A 57 -6.02 14.97 5.03
N VAL A 58 -6.59 13.95 4.38
CA VAL A 58 -6.72 13.91 2.92
C VAL A 58 -7.58 15.09 2.48
N PRO A 59 -7.16 15.89 1.47
CA PRO A 59 -7.99 16.94 0.91
C PRO A 59 -9.37 16.41 0.53
N GLN A 60 -10.43 17.15 0.84
CA GLN A 60 -11.82 16.68 0.67
C GLN A 60 -12.11 16.20 -0.76
N GLU A 61 -11.57 16.89 -1.77
CA GLU A 61 -11.68 16.53 -3.19
C GLU A 61 -10.90 15.27 -3.59
N CYS A 62 -9.98 14.80 -2.74
CA CYS A 62 -9.15 13.62 -2.97
C CYS A 62 -9.60 12.37 -2.24
N LYS A 63 -10.62 12.43 -1.37
CA LYS A 63 -11.12 11.26 -0.63
C LYS A 63 -11.56 10.12 -1.56
N ASP A 64 -12.35 10.43 -2.60
CA ASP A 64 -12.77 9.43 -3.59
C ASP A 64 -11.61 8.86 -4.41
N TYR A 65 -10.56 9.66 -4.63
CA TYR A 65 -9.34 9.18 -5.26
C TYR A 65 -8.59 8.21 -4.34
N VAL A 66 -8.39 8.57 -3.08
CA VAL A 66 -7.72 7.73 -2.08
C VAL A 66 -8.49 6.44 -1.87
N ALA A 67 -9.82 6.50 -1.69
CA ALA A 67 -10.66 5.32 -1.54
C ALA A 67 -10.48 4.34 -2.71
N ARG A 68 -10.51 4.82 -3.96
CA ARG A 68 -10.28 3.95 -5.14
C ARG A 68 -8.86 3.43 -5.24
N TYR A 69 -7.87 4.19 -4.82
CA TYR A 69 -6.48 3.74 -4.80
C TYR A 69 -6.26 2.64 -3.76
N MET A 70 -6.78 2.84 -2.55
CA MET A 70 -6.64 1.96 -1.40
C MET A 70 -7.48 0.67 -1.51
N LEU A 71 -8.70 0.77 -2.05
CA LEU A 71 -9.61 -0.39 -2.23
C LEU A 71 -9.46 -1.07 -3.59
N GLY A 72 -8.80 -0.39 -4.54
CA GLY A 72 -8.52 -0.92 -5.86
C GLY A 72 -7.18 -1.67 -5.91
N LYS A 73 -6.63 -1.79 -7.13
CA LYS A 73 -5.36 -2.49 -7.36
C LYS A 73 -4.12 -1.64 -7.04
N GLY A 74 -4.27 -0.31 -6.93
CA GLY A 74 -3.13 0.60 -6.79
C GLY A 74 -2.31 0.36 -5.53
N TYR A 75 -2.95 0.37 -4.36
CA TYR A 75 -2.25 0.15 -3.09
C TYR A 75 -1.58 -1.24 -3.00
N PRO A 76 -2.25 -2.37 -3.29
CA PRO A 76 -1.60 -3.69 -3.28
C PRO A 76 -0.40 -3.79 -4.23
N GLN A 77 -0.47 -3.20 -5.43
CA GLN A 77 0.62 -3.21 -6.40
C GLN A 77 1.85 -2.45 -5.90
N ASP A 78 1.64 -1.28 -5.28
CA ASP A 78 2.72 -0.48 -4.71
C ASP A 78 3.34 -1.22 -3.49
N CYS A 79 2.53 -1.89 -2.66
CA CYS A 79 3.02 -2.75 -1.56
C CYS A 79 3.83 -3.95 -2.05
N GLU A 80 3.39 -4.61 -3.13
CA GLU A 80 4.11 -5.72 -3.75
C GLU A 80 5.48 -5.26 -4.27
N ALA A 81 5.53 -4.12 -4.96
CA ALA A 81 6.77 -3.55 -5.46
C ALA A 81 7.77 -3.22 -4.33
N ALA A 82 7.29 -2.59 -3.24
CA ALA A 82 8.13 -2.28 -2.08
C ALA A 82 8.66 -3.55 -1.39
N THR A 83 7.80 -4.56 -1.22
CA THR A 83 8.16 -5.84 -0.58
C THR A 83 9.14 -6.64 -1.45
N ALA A 84 8.94 -6.65 -2.77
CA ALA A 84 9.83 -7.32 -3.71
C ALA A 84 11.23 -6.71 -3.66
N ALA A 85 11.34 -5.38 -3.66
CA ALA A 85 12.62 -4.67 -3.55
C ALA A 85 13.33 -4.98 -2.22
N ALA A 86 12.58 -4.97 -1.11
CA ALA A 86 13.10 -5.32 0.21
C ALA A 86 13.62 -6.77 0.25
N LEU A 87 12.86 -7.71 -0.31
CA LEU A 87 13.23 -9.13 -0.37
C LEU A 87 14.46 -9.37 -1.26
N GLU A 88 14.53 -8.71 -2.41
CA GLU A 88 15.69 -8.78 -3.30
C GLU A 88 16.96 -8.29 -2.58
N TYR A 89 16.87 -7.16 -1.88
CA TYR A 89 17.95 -6.65 -1.05
C TYR A 89 18.34 -7.66 0.04
N ALA A 90 17.37 -8.20 0.78
CA ALA A 90 17.61 -9.18 1.83
C ALA A 90 18.39 -10.41 1.33
N LYS A 91 18.02 -10.94 0.15
CA LYS A 91 18.69 -12.08 -0.49
C LYS A 91 20.12 -11.78 -0.93
N SER A 92 20.46 -10.52 -1.16
CA SER A 92 21.80 -10.11 -1.58
C SER A 92 22.81 -10.04 -0.43
N LEU A 93 22.33 -10.03 0.82
CA LEU A 93 23.17 -9.85 2.00
C LEU A 93 23.95 -11.12 2.37
N LYS A 94 25.20 -10.94 2.77
CA LYS A 94 25.99 -11.96 3.46
C LYS A 94 25.86 -11.74 4.97
N LEU A 95 25.05 -12.58 5.61
CA LEU A 95 24.81 -12.51 7.05
C LEU A 95 26.01 -13.04 7.84
N ALA A 96 26.18 -12.54 9.07
CA ALA A 96 27.33 -12.89 9.91
C ALA A 96 27.26 -14.33 10.47
N GLY A 97 26.05 -14.90 10.52
CA GLY A 97 25.81 -16.25 11.05
C GLY A 97 25.85 -16.33 12.57
N ASP A 98 25.88 -15.20 13.27
CA ASP A 98 25.90 -15.11 14.74
C ASP A 98 24.50 -15.01 15.37
N GLY A 99 23.46 -14.99 14.53
CA GLY A 99 22.06 -14.91 14.94
C GLY A 99 21.62 -13.52 15.42
N LYS A 100 22.39 -12.47 15.13
CA LYS A 100 22.09 -11.09 15.58
C LYS A 100 21.59 -10.16 14.48
N ASP A 101 21.47 -10.66 13.25
CA ASP A 101 20.90 -9.92 12.13
C ASP A 101 19.38 -9.76 12.32
N VAL A 102 18.89 -8.53 12.27
CA VAL A 102 17.48 -8.20 12.52
C VAL A 102 16.88 -7.36 11.39
N TRP A 103 15.59 -7.57 11.15
CA TRP A 103 14.77 -6.72 10.29
C TRP A 103 13.66 -6.10 11.13
N VAL A 104 13.57 -4.77 11.12
CA VAL A 104 12.58 -4.04 11.91
C VAL A 104 11.39 -3.72 11.02
N PHE A 105 10.19 -4.03 11.52
CA PHE A 105 8.93 -3.70 10.87
C PHE A 105 8.13 -2.76 11.76
N ASP A 106 7.53 -1.75 11.15
CA ASP A 106 6.41 -1.05 11.75
C ASP A 106 5.13 -1.93 11.70
N ILE A 107 4.12 -1.58 12.49
CA ILE A 107 2.87 -2.33 12.59
C ILE A 107 1.81 -1.71 11.68
N ASP A 108 1.32 -0.52 12.01
CA ASP A 108 0.15 0.06 11.36
C ASP A 108 0.47 0.52 9.93
N GLN A 109 -0.37 0.14 8.97
CA GLN A 109 -0.16 0.36 7.52
C GLN A 109 1.13 -0.24 6.94
N THR A 110 1.87 -1.04 7.72
CA THR A 110 3.07 -1.75 7.28
C THR A 110 2.86 -3.27 7.34
N ALA A 111 2.74 -3.83 8.55
CA ALA A 111 2.44 -5.24 8.76
C ALA A 111 0.93 -5.50 8.89
N LEU A 112 0.17 -4.52 9.36
CA LEU A 112 -1.27 -4.60 9.60
C LEU A 112 -2.02 -3.48 8.87
N SER A 113 -3.05 -3.86 8.10
CA SER A 113 -3.88 -2.88 7.39
C SER A 113 -4.94 -2.26 8.31
N LEU A 114 -4.99 -0.93 8.36
CA LEU A 114 -6.09 -0.17 8.99
C LEU A 114 -7.22 0.17 8.01
N LEU A 115 -7.26 -0.45 6.81
CA LEU A 115 -8.34 -0.21 5.85
C LEU A 115 -9.75 -0.37 6.46
N PRO A 116 -10.04 -1.38 7.31
CA PRO A 116 -11.37 -1.50 7.93
C PRO A 116 -11.79 -0.30 8.79
N TYR A 117 -10.82 0.44 9.34
CA TYR A 117 -11.11 1.67 10.08
C TYR A 117 -11.40 2.83 9.13
N TYR A 118 -10.55 3.06 8.13
CA TYR A 118 -10.68 4.20 7.22
C TYR A 118 -11.86 4.10 6.24
N THR A 119 -12.40 2.89 6.04
CA THR A 119 -13.60 2.67 5.21
C THR A 119 -14.91 2.91 5.95
N GLN A 120 -14.89 3.18 7.26
CA GLN A 120 -16.11 3.46 8.02
C GLN A 120 -16.77 4.75 7.51
N PRO A 121 -18.11 4.83 7.42
CA PRO A 121 -18.82 5.99 6.86
C PRO A 121 -18.51 7.34 7.55
N ASN A 122 -18.19 7.30 8.85
CA ASN A 122 -17.84 8.46 9.66
C ASN A 122 -16.34 8.85 9.59
N VAL A 123 -15.50 8.04 8.94
CA VAL A 123 -14.05 8.31 8.74
C VAL A 123 -13.76 8.57 7.26
N ALA A 124 -14.23 7.71 6.36
CA ALA A 124 -14.24 7.90 4.91
C ALA A 124 -12.92 8.44 4.30
N PHE A 125 -11.79 7.84 4.67
CA PHE A 125 -10.45 8.22 4.19
C PHE A 125 -10.03 9.68 4.48
N GLY A 126 -10.56 10.34 5.51
CA GLY A 126 -10.07 11.63 5.99
C GLY A 126 -11.00 12.31 6.97
#